data_AF-A0A935UI69-F1
#
_entry.id   AF-A0A935UI69-F1
#
_cell.length_a   1.000
_cell.length_b   1.000
_cell.length_c   1.000
_cell.angle_alpha   90.00
_cell.angle_beta   90.00
_cell.angle_gamma   90.00
#
_symmetry.space_group_name_H-M   'P 1'
#
loop_
_entity.id
_entity.type
_entity.pdbx_description
1 polymer ?
#
loop_
_entity_poly.entity_id
_entity_poly.type
_entity_poly.pdbx_seq_one_letter_code
_entity_poly.pdbx_strand_id
1 'polypeptide(L)' 'MAQSTVTGEIKDTAIVPSANSPVIVGKIEITGNKKTKESIILREIPFKSGQTYSLKELVEKFETARRQLMNTTLLIQ' A
#
# COMPACT_ATOMS: atom_id res chain seq x y z
N MET A 1 33.84 39.92 -7.74
CA MET A 1 32.65 39.35 -8.40
C MET A 1 33.03 37.96 -8.89
N ALA A 2 32.82 36.94 -8.06
CA ALA A 2 33.04 35.56 -8.44
C ALA A 2 31.67 34.91 -8.56
N GLN A 3 31.33 34.49 -9.77
CA GLN A 3 30.10 33.78 -10.09
C GLN A 3 30.38 32.29 -9.88
N SER A 4 29.70 31.68 -8.90
CA SER A 4 29.69 30.23 -8.71
C SER A 4 28.39 29.67 -9.27
N THR A 5 28.55 28.80 -10.27
CA THR A 5 27.50 28.04 -10.93
C THR A 5 27.53 26.60 -10.40
N VAL A 6 26.39 25.90 -10.50
CA VAL A 6 26.21 24.41 -10.47
C VAL A 6 26.23 23.80 -9.06
N THR A 7 25.32 22.92 -8.63
CA THR A 7 24.05 22.36 -9.12
C THR A 7 23.49 21.64 -7.89
N GLY A 8 22.27 21.94 -7.48
CA GLY A 8 21.60 21.15 -6.44
C GLY A 8 21.25 19.78 -7.02
N GLU A 9 21.95 18.74 -6.59
CA GLU A 9 21.58 17.36 -6.85
C GLU A 9 20.21 17.09 -6.23
N ILE A 10 19.18 16.96 -7.06
CA ILE A 10 17.96 16.26 -6.65
C ILE A 10 18.33 14.81 -6.40
N LYS A 11 18.52 14.46 -5.13
CA LYS A 11 18.66 13.06 -4.72
C LYS A 11 17.28 12.43 -4.80
N ASP A 12 16.91 11.95 -5.99
CA ASP A 12 16.02 10.79 -6.13
C ASP A 12 16.74 9.56 -5.57
N THR A 13 16.95 9.55 -4.25
CA THR A 13 17.31 8.34 -3.55
C THR A 13 16.05 7.51 -3.55
N ALA A 14 15.94 6.62 -4.54
CA ALA A 14 15.06 5.47 -4.46
C ALA A 14 15.32 4.83 -3.09
N ILE A 15 14.38 5.02 -2.17
CA ILE A 15 14.40 4.40 -0.85
C ILE A 15 14.25 2.92 -1.15
N VAL A 16 15.39 2.23 -1.33
CA VAL A 16 15.44 0.78 -1.24
C VAL A 16 15.02 0.47 0.19
N PRO A 17 13.83 -0.11 0.41
CA PRO A 17 13.41 -0.44 1.77
C PRO A 17 14.43 -1.45 2.28
N SER A 18 15.21 -1.07 3.30
CA SER A 18 15.94 -2.08 4.05
C SER A 18 14.89 -3.04 4.60
N ALA A 19 15.16 -4.34 4.66
CA ALA A 19 14.17 -5.34 5.08
C ALA A 19 13.54 -5.06 6.46
N ASN A 20 14.17 -4.19 7.27
CA ASN A 20 13.73 -3.76 8.59
C ASN A 20 13.12 -2.35 8.63
N SER A 21 13.08 -1.61 7.53
CA SER A 21 12.48 -0.28 7.51
C SER A 21 10.95 -0.39 7.54
N PRO A 22 10.27 0.31 8.47
CA PRO A 22 8.82 0.35 8.48
C PRO A 22 8.29 1.03 7.21
N VAL A 23 7.19 0.49 6.68
CA VAL A 23 6.50 1.01 5.49
C VAL A 23 5.13 1.56 5.89
N ILE A 24 4.67 2.59 5.17
CA ILE A 24 3.38 3.23 5.41
C ILE A 24 2.44 2.89 4.25
N VAL A 25 1.22 2.48 4.56
CA VAL A 25 0.17 2.33 3.54
C VAL A 25 -0.28 3.73 3.12
N GLY A 26 -0.01 4.14 1.88
CA GLY A 26 -0.38 5.47 1.39
C GLY A 26 -1.90 5.63 1.19
N LYS A 27 -2.42 5.02 0.11
CA LYS A 27 -3.85 5.03 -0.25
C LYS A 27 -4.27 3.61 -0.64
N ILE A 28 -5.48 3.23 -0.24
CA ILE A 28 -6.16 2.06 -0.75
C ILE A 28 -7.15 2.53 -1.81
N GLU A 29 -7.01 2.03 -3.04
CA GLU A 29 -7.90 2.32 -4.16
C GLU A 29 -8.59 1.04 -4.60
N ILE A 30 -9.92 1.08 -4.72
CA ILE A 30 -10.75 -0.06 -5.12
C ILE A 30 -11.32 0.27 -6.49
N THR A 31 -11.14 -0.65 -7.44
CA THR A 31 -11.61 -0.49 -8.81
C THR A 31 -12.32 -1.75 -9.29
N GLY A 32 -13.26 -1.62 -10.22
CA GLY A 32 -13.95 -2.76 -10.84
C GLY A 32 -15.07 -3.38 -9.99
N ASN A 33 -15.36 -2.83 -8.81
CA ASN A 33 -16.41 -3.29 -7.89
C ASN A 33 -17.81 -2.79 -8.32
N LYS A 34 -18.38 -3.37 -9.38
CA LYS A 34 -19.69 -2.96 -9.91
C LYS A 34 -20.89 -3.38 -9.04
N LYS A 35 -20.82 -4.57 -8.45
CA LYS A 35 -21.91 -5.16 -7.65
C LYS A 35 -21.69 -4.99 -6.13
N THR A 36 -20.43 -4.88 -5.73
CA THR A 36 -20.03 -4.85 -4.32
C THR A 36 -19.66 -3.45 -3.87
N LYS A 37 -20.27 -2.99 -2.78
CA LYS A 37 -19.92 -1.71 -2.17
C LYS A 37 -18.50 -1.74 -1.63
N GLU A 38 -17.75 -0.65 -1.81
CA GLU A 38 -16.38 -0.50 -1.32
C GLU A 38 -16.27 -0.79 0.19
N SER A 39 -17.25 -0.34 0.97
CA SER A 39 -17.30 -0.58 2.41
C SER A 39 -17.35 -2.07 2.78
N ILE A 40 -17.82 -2.94 1.89
CA ILE A 40 -17.82 -4.39 2.12
C ILE A 40 -16.43 -4.96 1.84
N ILE A 41 -15.80 -4.54 0.75
CA ILE A 41 -14.42 -4.95 0.41
C ILE A 41 -13.45 -4.51 1.50
N LEU A 42 -13.55 -3.26 1.97
CA LEU A 42 -12.69 -2.71 3.02
C LEU A 42 -12.80 -3.44 4.37
N ARG A 43 -13.91 -4.15 4.64
CA ARG A 43 -14.06 -4.95 5.88
C ARG A 43 -13.15 -6.19 5.89
N GLU A 44 -12.74 -6.65 4.71
CA GLU A 44 -11.90 -7.82 4.51
C GLU A 44 -10.42 -7.44 4.32
N ILE A 45 -10.06 -6.17 4.49
CA ILE A 45 -8.68 -5.69 4.39
C ILE A 45 -8.13 -5.47 5.82
N PRO A 46 -7.19 -6.30 6.31
CA PRO A 46 -6.67 -6.24 7.67
C PRO A 46 -5.54 -5.20 7.85
N PHE A 47 -5.60 -4.12 7.07
CA PHE A 47 -4.71 -2.97 7.12
C PHE A 47 -5.42 -1.71 6.62
N LYS A 48 -4.90 -0.53 6.99
CA LYS A 48 -5.52 0.75 6.66
C LYS A 48 -4.50 1.75 6.14
N SER A 49 -4.94 2.66 5.28
CA SER A 49 -4.18 3.83 4.85
C SER A 49 -3.72 4.66 6.07
N GLY A 50 -2.53 5.24 5.98
CA GLY A 50 -1.88 5.99 7.05
C GLY A 50 -1.26 5.13 8.16
N GLN A 51 -1.45 3.81 8.15
CA GLN A 51 -0.82 2.93 9.13
C GLN A 51 0.54 2.43 8.66
N THR A 52 1.41 2.23 9.65
CA THR A 52 2.78 1.76 9.49
C THR A 52 2.88 0.28 9.85
N TYR A 53 3.61 -0.49 9.05
CA TYR A 53 3.85 -1.93 9.27
C TYR A 53 5.31 -2.27 8.94
N SER A 54 5.78 -3.41 9.44
CA SER A 54 6.98 -4.02 8.85
C SER A 54 6.64 -4.59 7.46
N LEU A 55 7.63 -4.70 6.57
CA LEU A 55 7.42 -5.30 5.25
C LEU A 55 6.85 -6.73 5.37
N LYS A 56 7.40 -7.54 6.29
CA LYS A 56 6.94 -8.92 6.55
C LYS A 56 5.47 -8.96 6.97
N GLU A 57 5.09 -8.13 7.94
CA GLU A 57 3.71 -8.07 8.44
C GLU A 57 2.73 -7.61 7.34
N LEU A 58 3.11 -6.61 6.55
CA LEU A 58 2.27 -6.11 5.48
C LEU A 58 2.01 -7.20 4.42
N VAL A 59 3.04 -7.98 4.05
CA VAL A 59 2.91 -9.11 3.13
C VAL A 59 1.98 -10.19 3.68
N GLU A 60 2.10 -10.55 4.96
CA GLU A 60 1.19 -11.52 5.60
C GLU A 60 -0.26 -11.04 5.63
N LYS A 61 -0.47 -9.74 5.85
CA LYS A 61 -1.77 -9.09 5.81
C LYS A 61 -2.37 -9.06 4.40
N PHE A 62 -1.56 -8.86 3.35
CA PHE A 62 -2.00 -8.98 1.96
C PHE A 62 -2.52 -10.37 1.64
N GLU A 63 -1.78 -11.42 2.03
CA GLU A 63 -2.24 -12.80 1.82
C GLU A 63 -3.53 -13.12 2.58
N THR A 64 -3.67 -12.56 3.78
CA THR A 64 -4.91 -12.68 4.57
C THR A 64 -6.08 -11.98 3.88
N ALA A 65 -5.90 -10.75 3.40
CA ALA A 65 -6.90 -10.01 2.65
C ALA A 65 -7.34 -10.78 1.40
N ARG A 66 -6.39 -11.33 0.64
CA ARG A 66 -6.65 -12.12 -0.57
C ARG A 66 -7.54 -13.33 -0.25
N ARG A 67 -7.22 -14.09 0.80
CA ARG A 67 -8.05 -15.23 1.23
C ARG A 67 -9.44 -14.80 1.67
N GLN A 68 -9.56 -13.73 2.47
CA GLN A 68 -10.85 -13.23 2.94
C GLN A 68 -11.74 -12.82 1.77
N LEU A 69 -11.21 -12.02 0.84
CA LEU A 69 -11.92 -11.61 -0.37
C LEU A 69 -12.35 -12.81 -1.24
N MET A 70 -11.50 -13.84 -1.38
CA MET A 70 -11.84 -15.07 -2.12
C MET A 70 -12.93 -15.91 -1.44
N ASN A 71 -12.95 -15.93 -0.11
CA ASN A 71 -13.88 -16.74 0.67
C ASN A 71 -15.26 -16.09 0.82
N THR A 72 -15.35 -14.78 0.58
CA THR A 72 -16.64 -14.11 0.53
C THR A 72 -17.38 -14.45 -0.76
N THR A 73 -18.70 -14.60 -0.68
CA THR A 73 -19.60 -14.85 -1.83
C THR A 73 -19.71 -13.65 -2.79
N LEU A 74 -18.81 -12.67 -2.70
CA LEU A 74 -18.77 -11.44 -3.49
C LEU A 74 -18.58 -11.69 -5.00
N LEU A 75 -18.09 -12.87 -5.38
CA LEU A 75 -17.75 -13.22 -6.78
C LEU A 75 -18.80 -14.08 -7.50
N ILE A 76 -19.88 -14.51 -6.82
CA ILE A 76 -20.89 -15.46 -7.37
C ILE A 76 -22.28 -14.85 -7.61
N GLN A 77 -22.44 -13.52 -7.56
CA GLN A 77 -23.70 -12.83 -7.94
C GLN A 77 -23.60 -12.15 -9.30
#